data_AF-A0A166EUC5-F1
#
_entry.id   AF-A0A166EUC5-F1
#
_cell.length_a   1.000
_cell.length_b   1.000
_cell.length_c   1.000
_cell.angle_alpha   90.00
_cell.angle_beta   90.00
_cell.angle_gamma   90.00
#
_symmetry.space_group_name_H-M   'P 1'
#
loop_
_entity.id
_entity.type
_entity.pdbx_description
1 polymer ?
#
loop_
_entity_poly.entity_id
_entity_poly.type
_entity_poly.pdbx_seq_one_letter_code
_entity_poly.pdbx_strand_id
1 'polypeptide(L)'
;MGRENPAEETIYDFGLYLLDKILEQSGHHLGDFPPMPIPQENWHLQAENHHISEQLSYDREAEHQRALELEPQLNEEQSTAYNRIVDSVIQETGQMFFLNGPGGTGKTFVYNTICHRIRGEGWIVLCVASSGIAALLLRGGRTAHSMFKIPVEGLTEESHCSIPKEGMVAGLLRMTRLII
;
A
#
# COMPACT_ATOMS: atom_id res chain seq x y z
N MET A 1 -1.42 -8.84 20.33
CA MET A 1 -0.29 -8.20 19.62
C MET A 1 -0.24 -6.76 20.06
N GLY A 2 0.77 -6.40 20.85
CA GLY A 2 1.01 -5.00 21.23
C GLY A 2 1.40 -4.23 19.97
N ARG A 3 0.81 -3.05 19.76
CA ARG A 3 1.29 -2.13 18.73
C ARG A 3 2.70 -1.74 19.14
N GLU A 4 3.68 -1.99 18.27
CA GLU A 4 5.02 -1.45 18.46
C GLU A 4 4.94 0.07 18.47
N ASN A 5 5.72 0.69 19.36
CA ASN A 5 5.77 2.14 19.43
C ASN A 5 6.40 2.65 18.13
N PRO A 6 5.86 3.71 17.50
CA PRO A 6 6.45 4.29 16.31
C PRO A 6 7.90 4.72 16.58
N ALA A 7 8.76 4.62 15.56
CA ALA A 7 10.14 5.05 15.66
C ALA A 7 10.24 6.53 16.05
N GLU A 8 11.28 6.91 16.80
CA GLU A 8 11.45 8.30 17.27
C GLU A 8 11.48 9.31 16.11
N GLU A 9 12.06 8.92 14.97
CA GLU A 9 12.07 9.72 13.74
C GLU A 9 10.66 9.99 13.21
N THR A 10 9.78 8.98 13.23
CA THR A 10 8.38 9.11 12.82
C THR A 10 7.61 10.04 13.76
N ILE A 11 7.85 9.93 15.07
CA ILE A 11 7.24 10.81 16.08
C ILE A 11 7.70 12.25 15.86
N TYR A 12 8.98 12.46 15.61
CA TYR A 12 9.56 13.77 15.33
C TYR A 12 8.96 14.39 14.07
N ASP A 13 8.90 13.65 12.96
CA ASP A 13 8.35 14.12 11.69
C ASP A 13 6.84 14.46 11.80
N PHE A 14 6.06 13.64 12.51
CA PHE A 14 4.66 13.96 12.80
C PHE A 14 4.51 15.19 13.69
N GLY A 15 5.43 15.38 14.65
CA GLY A 15 5.51 16.59 15.46
C GLY A 15 5.74 17.85 14.61
N LEU A 16 6.64 17.79 13.62
CA LEU A 16 6.82 18.87 12.65
C LEU A 16 5.53 19.16 11.88
N TYR A 17 4.80 18.12 11.45
CA TYR A 17 3.53 18.31 10.76
C TYR A 17 2.48 19.01 11.63
N LEU A 18 2.35 18.61 12.89
CA LEU A 18 1.42 19.26 13.82
C LEU A 18 1.80 20.73 14.07
N LEU A 19 3.10 21.03 14.16
CA LEU A 19 3.58 22.40 14.29
C LEU A 19 3.26 23.23 13.03
N ASP A 20 3.47 22.68 11.84
CA ASP A 20 3.15 23.35 10.58
C ASP A 20 1.65 23.66 10.48
N LYS A 21 0.79 22.73 10.89
CA LYS A 21 -0.68 22.93 10.96
C LYS A 21 -1.11 24.04 11.93
N ILE A 22 -0.35 24.25 13.00
CA ILE A 22 -0.60 25.37 13.93
C ILE A 22 -0.16 26.68 13.28
N LEU A 23 0.99 26.71 12.60
CA LEU A 23 1.49 27.90 11.90
C LEU A 23 0.59 28.31 10.73
N GLU A 24 -0.03 27.35 10.03
CA GLU A 24 -0.99 27.64 8.97
C GLU A 24 -2.13 28.54 9.46
N GLN A 25 -2.53 28.42 10.73
CA GLN A 25 -3.58 29.26 11.33
C GLN A 25 -3.16 30.73 11.48
N SER A 26 -1.86 31.00 11.53
CA SER A 26 -1.28 32.34 11.52
C SER A 26 -0.78 32.77 10.14
N GLY A 27 -1.04 31.98 9.09
CA GLY A 27 -0.64 32.27 7.71
C GLY A 27 0.83 32.02 7.41
N HIS A 28 1.49 31.20 8.22
CA HIS A 28 2.89 30.83 8.07
C HIS A 28 3.08 29.32 7.89
N HIS A 29 4.23 28.93 7.39
CA HIS A 29 4.69 27.54 7.34
C HIS A 29 6.07 27.39 7.99
N LEU A 30 6.44 26.18 8.42
CA LEU A 30 7.78 25.88 8.94
C LEU A 30 8.88 26.27 7.94
N GLY A 31 8.62 26.13 6.64
CA GLY A 31 9.52 26.55 5.57
C GLY A 31 9.84 28.05 5.56
N ASP A 32 9.02 28.89 6.19
CA ASP A 32 9.25 30.34 6.31
C ASP A 32 10.33 30.68 7.35
N PHE A 33 10.77 29.70 8.16
CA PHE A 33 11.72 29.91 9.28
C PHE A 33 13.00 29.05 9.15
N PRO A 34 13.90 29.28 8.18
CA PRO A 34 15.19 28.58 8.13
C PRO A 34 16.02 28.80 9.41
N PRO A 35 16.71 27.77 9.96
CA PRO A 35 16.97 26.46 9.39
C PRO A 35 15.99 25.35 9.85
N MET A 36 14.74 25.68 10.18
CA MET A 36 13.78 24.70 10.68
C MET A 36 13.54 23.56 9.67
N PRO A 37 13.54 22.28 10.11
CA PRO A 37 13.19 21.15 9.24
C PRO A 37 11.69 21.15 8.92
N ILE A 38 11.34 20.61 7.75
CA ILE A 38 9.96 20.43 7.28
C ILE A 38 9.55 18.95 7.36
N PRO A 39 8.26 18.65 7.55
CA PRO A 39 7.77 17.28 7.54
C PRO A 39 8.10 16.58 6.21
N GLN A 40 8.62 15.36 6.29
CA GLN A 40 8.99 14.56 5.11
C GLN A 40 7.84 13.68 4.63
N GLU A 41 7.01 13.18 5.55
CA GLU A 41 5.87 12.33 5.21
C GLU A 41 4.59 13.15 4.97
N ASN A 42 3.68 12.61 4.14
CA ASN A 42 2.38 13.23 3.88
C ASN A 42 1.36 12.91 4.98
N TRP A 43 1.61 13.45 6.17
CA TRP A 43 0.81 13.24 7.38
C TRP A 43 -0.65 13.69 7.24
N HIS A 44 -0.94 14.67 6.40
CA HIS A 44 -2.32 15.09 6.12
C HIS A 44 -3.18 13.93 5.63
N LEU A 45 -2.65 13.12 4.71
CA LEU A 45 -3.37 11.95 4.19
C LEU A 45 -3.43 10.80 5.20
N GLN A 46 -2.38 10.64 6.00
CA GLN A 46 -2.26 9.53 6.97
C GLN A 46 -3.10 9.76 8.23
N ALA A 47 -3.16 11.00 8.74
CA ALA A 47 -3.89 11.35 9.95
C ALA A 47 -5.42 11.33 9.75
N GLU A 48 -5.89 11.65 8.54
CA GLU A 48 -7.32 11.73 8.22
C GLU A 48 -7.90 10.41 7.68
N ASN A 49 -7.06 9.50 7.18
CA ASN A 49 -7.50 8.25 6.56
C ASN A 49 -6.81 7.03 7.18
N HIS A 50 -7.51 6.37 8.11
CA HIS A 50 -6.97 5.20 8.80
C HIS A 50 -6.64 4.04 7.86
N HIS A 51 -7.31 3.92 6.70
CA HIS A 51 -6.98 2.88 5.73
C HIS A 51 -5.64 3.12 5.06
N ILE A 52 -5.26 4.37 4.82
CA ILE A 52 -3.94 4.75 4.33
C ILE A 52 -2.90 4.49 5.43
N SER A 53 -3.17 4.94 6.66
CA SER A 53 -2.28 4.68 7.80
C SER A 53 -2.01 3.19 8.03
N GLU A 54 -3.04 2.34 7.93
CA GLU A 54 -2.89 0.88 8.01
C GLU A 54 -1.99 0.29 6.91
N GLN A 55 -1.97 0.88 5.72
CA GLN A 55 -1.13 0.41 4.61
C GLN A 55 0.29 0.99 4.65
N LEU A 56 0.51 2.10 5.34
CA LEU A 56 1.83 2.71 5.50
C LEU A 56 2.52 2.34 6.82
N SER A 57 1.83 1.60 7.69
CA SER A 57 2.39 1.11 8.96
C SER A 57 3.25 -0.15 8.82
N TYR A 58 3.35 -0.73 7.62
CA TYR A 58 4.33 -1.79 7.36
C TYR A 58 5.75 -1.21 7.49
N ASP A 59 6.61 -1.92 8.21
CA ASP A 59 8.02 -1.57 8.33
C ASP A 59 8.71 -1.70 6.95
N ARG A 60 9.10 -0.55 6.40
CA ARG A 60 9.72 -0.45 5.07
C ARG A 60 11.01 -1.24 4.99
N GLU A 61 11.84 -1.17 6.03
CA GLU A 61 13.13 -1.88 6.05
C GLU A 61 12.90 -3.39 6.15
N ALA A 62 11.98 -3.83 7.02
CA ALA A 62 11.65 -5.25 7.12
C ALA A 62 11.05 -5.81 5.81
N GLU A 63 10.17 -5.06 5.14
CA GLU A 63 9.60 -5.47 3.86
C GLU A 63 10.66 -5.47 2.74
N HIS A 64 11.60 -4.52 2.74
CA HIS A 64 12.73 -4.49 1.81
C HIS A 64 13.67 -5.69 2.02
N GLN A 65 14.06 -5.98 3.26
CA GLN A 65 14.90 -7.15 3.57
C GLN A 65 14.20 -8.45 3.18
N ARG A 66 12.88 -8.54 3.40
CA ARG A 66 12.12 -9.71 2.98
C ARG A 66 12.11 -9.88 1.46
N ALA A 67 12.04 -8.80 0.69
CA ALA A 67 12.16 -8.85 -0.76
C ALA A 67 13.54 -9.39 -1.18
N LEU A 68 14.62 -8.87 -0.60
CA LEU A 68 16.00 -9.32 -0.90
C LEU A 68 16.23 -10.81 -0.60
N GLU A 69 15.54 -11.37 0.41
CA GLU A 69 15.58 -12.80 0.70
C GLU A 69 14.82 -13.65 -0.34
N LEU A 70 13.71 -13.14 -0.87
CA LEU A 70 12.78 -13.88 -1.73
C LEU A 70 13.15 -13.80 -3.22
N GLU A 71 13.63 -12.65 -3.69
CA GLU A 71 14.00 -12.42 -5.09
C GLU A 71 14.97 -13.49 -5.66
N PRO A 72 16.03 -13.91 -4.95
CA PRO A 72 16.96 -14.92 -5.47
C PRO A 72 16.37 -16.32 -5.58
N GLN A 73 15.21 -16.57 -4.96
CA GLN A 73 14.52 -17.86 -4.96
C GLN A 73 13.54 -17.99 -6.14
N LEU A 74 13.30 -16.92 -6.90
CA LEU A 74 12.47 -16.96 -8.10
C LEU A 74 13.16 -17.81 -9.17
N ASN A 75 12.40 -18.71 -9.80
CA ASN A 75 12.90 -19.37 -11.01
C ASN A 75 12.91 -18.41 -12.21
N GLU A 76 13.47 -18.83 -13.34
CA GLU A 76 13.66 -17.98 -14.52
C GLU A 76 12.36 -17.34 -15.04
N GLU A 77 11.28 -18.12 -15.16
CA GLU A 77 9.98 -17.62 -15.64
C GLU A 77 9.33 -16.66 -14.62
N GLN A 78 9.41 -17.00 -13.34
CA GLN A 78 8.91 -16.16 -12.25
C GLN A 78 9.69 -14.84 -12.16
N SER A 79 11.01 -14.87 -12.32
CA SER A 79 11.87 -13.69 -12.34
C SER A 79 11.54 -12.78 -13.53
N THR A 80 11.29 -13.38 -14.70
CA THR A 80 10.85 -12.63 -15.89
C THR A 80 9.52 -11.90 -15.64
N ALA A 81 8.53 -12.58 -15.06
CA ALA A 81 7.26 -11.96 -14.71
C ALA A 81 7.41 -10.89 -13.62
N TYR A 82 8.20 -11.19 -12.58
CA TYR A 82 8.52 -10.29 -11.48
C TYR A 82 9.10 -8.97 -11.99
N ASN A 83 10.21 -9.03 -12.73
CA ASN A 83 10.90 -7.85 -13.25
C ASN A 83 9.96 -6.99 -14.10
N ARG A 84 9.21 -7.61 -15.01
CA ARG A 84 8.29 -6.88 -15.89
C ARG A 84 7.19 -6.15 -15.11
N ILE A 85 6.65 -6.76 -14.06
CA ILE A 85 5.61 -6.14 -13.24
C ILE A 85 6.22 -5.02 -12.39
N VAL A 86 7.35 -5.27 -11.72
CA VAL A 86 8.02 -4.28 -10.87
C VAL A 86 8.46 -3.07 -11.69
N ASP A 87 9.06 -3.28 -12.85
CA ASP A 87 9.46 -2.20 -13.77
C ASP A 87 8.24 -1.35 -14.18
N SER A 88 7.12 -1.99 -14.53
CA SER A 88 5.88 -1.29 -14.87
C SER A 88 5.36 -0.42 -13.72
N VAL A 89 5.47 -0.91 -12.48
CA VAL A 89 5.03 -0.20 -11.27
C VAL A 89 5.97 0.97 -10.97
N ILE A 90 7.28 0.78 -11.07
CA ILE A 90 8.28 1.83 -10.84
C ILE A 90 8.16 2.93 -11.89
N GLN A 91 7.98 2.56 -13.16
CA GLN A 91 7.92 3.47 -14.30
C GLN A 91 6.53 4.09 -14.54
N GLU A 92 5.52 3.76 -13.72
CA GLU A 92 4.16 4.31 -13.82
C GLU A 92 3.46 4.04 -15.16
N THR A 93 3.78 2.93 -15.81
CA THR A 93 3.27 2.68 -17.16
C THR A 93 1.79 2.26 -17.17
N GLY A 94 1.20 1.96 -16.01
CA GLY A 94 -0.23 1.66 -15.86
C GLY A 94 -0.67 0.34 -16.51
N GLN A 95 0.23 -0.64 -16.64
CA GLN A 95 -0.07 -1.90 -17.31
C GLN A 95 -0.88 -2.86 -16.45
N MET A 96 -1.65 -3.73 -17.11
CA MET A 96 -2.37 -4.85 -16.51
C MET A 96 -1.68 -6.17 -16.90
N PHE A 97 -1.48 -7.03 -15.92
CA PHE A 97 -0.84 -8.33 -16.10
C PHE A 97 -1.75 -9.47 -15.66
N PHE A 98 -1.67 -10.59 -16.37
CA PHE A 98 -2.30 -11.84 -15.96
C PHE A 98 -1.21 -12.91 -15.83
N LEU A 99 -0.87 -13.26 -14.58
CA LEU A 99 0.13 -14.31 -14.32
C LEU A 99 -0.55 -15.68 -14.37
N ASN A 100 -0.36 -16.37 -15.50
CA ASN A 100 -0.90 -17.71 -15.69
C ASN A 100 0.11 -18.80 -15.29
N GLY A 101 -0.40 -19.91 -14.75
CA GLY A 101 0.40 -21.08 -14.46
C GLY A 101 -0.42 -22.17 -13.78
N PRO A 102 -0.08 -23.46 -13.95
CA PRO A 102 -0.74 -24.56 -13.25
C PRO A 102 -0.80 -24.41 -11.72
N GLY A 103 -1.60 -25.26 -11.07
CA GLY A 103 -1.56 -25.38 -9.61
C GLY A 103 -0.15 -25.73 -9.12
N GLY A 104 0.30 -25.11 -8.04
CA GLY A 104 1.62 -25.39 -7.45
C GLY A 104 2.81 -24.68 -8.08
N THR A 105 2.64 -23.84 -9.11
CA THR A 105 3.77 -23.11 -9.74
C THR A 105 4.26 -21.87 -9.00
N GLY A 106 3.88 -21.67 -7.75
CA GLY A 106 4.39 -20.56 -6.93
C GLY A 106 3.87 -19.17 -7.31
N LYS A 107 2.72 -19.02 -7.98
CA LYS A 107 2.15 -17.69 -8.30
C LYS A 107 2.02 -16.78 -7.06
N THR A 108 1.53 -17.34 -5.95
CA THR A 108 1.42 -16.64 -4.67
C THR A 108 2.79 -16.18 -4.15
N PHE A 109 3.85 -16.97 -4.40
CA PHE A 109 5.20 -16.59 -4.04
C PHE A 109 5.65 -15.35 -4.83
N VAL A 110 5.39 -15.32 -6.14
CA VAL A 110 5.65 -14.14 -6.99
C VAL A 110 4.88 -12.92 -6.48
N TYR A 111 3.58 -13.06 -6.22
CA TYR A 111 2.73 -11.97 -5.71
C TYR A 111 3.24 -11.39 -4.40
N ASN A 112 3.61 -12.24 -3.44
CA ASN A 112 4.15 -11.77 -2.16
C ASN A 112 5.53 -11.13 -2.32
N THR A 113 6.39 -11.64 -3.21
CA THR A 113 7.71 -11.05 -3.49
C THR A 113 7.56 -9.64 -4.05
N ILE A 114 6.64 -9.44 -5.02
CA ILE A 114 6.31 -8.10 -5.55
C ILE A 114 5.76 -7.20 -4.44
N CYS A 115 4.84 -7.72 -3.62
CA CYS A 115 4.25 -6.95 -2.52
C CYS A 115 5.33 -6.43 -1.55
N HIS A 116 6.25 -7.31 -1.11
CA HIS A 116 7.37 -6.93 -0.25
C HIS A 116 8.27 -5.87 -0.90
N ARG A 117 8.64 -6.05 -2.17
CA ARG A 117 9.48 -5.09 -2.90
C ARG A 117 8.85 -3.70 -2.94
N ILE A 118 7.59 -3.62 -3.35
CA ILE A 118 6.88 -2.35 -3.55
C ILE A 118 6.56 -1.68 -2.21
N ARG A 119 6.25 -2.45 -1.14
CA ARG A 119 6.09 -1.90 0.21
C ARG A 119 7.41 -1.44 0.82
N GLY A 120 8.54 -2.07 0.46
CA GLY A 120 9.88 -1.61 0.84
C GLY A 120 10.20 -0.21 0.32
N GLU A 121 9.61 0.20 -0.81
CA GLU A 121 9.68 1.58 -1.32
C GLU A 121 8.76 2.56 -0.57
N GLY A 122 8.01 2.10 0.43
CA GLY A 122 7.01 2.90 1.14
C GLY A 122 5.70 3.11 0.39
N TRP A 123 5.44 2.36 -0.67
CA TRP A 123 4.23 2.49 -1.47
C TRP A 123 3.10 1.55 -1.03
N ILE A 124 1.86 1.98 -1.28
CA ILE A 124 0.65 1.23 -0.91
C ILE A 124 0.37 0.12 -1.93
N VAL A 125 0.29 -1.12 -1.44
CA VAL A 125 -0.10 -2.31 -2.22
C VAL A 125 -1.35 -2.94 -1.61
N LEU A 126 -2.39 -3.08 -2.42
CA LEU A 126 -3.60 -3.80 -2.04
C LEU A 126 -3.54 -5.23 -2.57
N CYS A 127 -3.37 -6.19 -1.67
CA CYS A 127 -3.49 -7.61 -2.01
C CYS A 127 -4.92 -8.07 -1.83
N VAL A 128 -5.55 -8.51 -2.91
CA VAL A 128 -6.97 -8.84 -2.96
C VAL A 128 -7.16 -10.24 -3.52
N ALA A 129 -8.01 -11.03 -2.86
CA ALA A 129 -8.39 -12.35 -3.35
C ALA A 129 -9.90 -12.54 -3.41
N SER A 130 -10.38 -13.49 -4.20
CA SER A 130 -11.81 -13.80 -4.29
C SER A 130 -12.34 -14.48 -3.03
N SER A 131 -11.53 -15.32 -2.37
CA SER A 131 -11.90 -16.06 -1.16
C SER A 131 -11.06 -15.64 0.06
N GLY A 132 -11.62 -15.82 1.25
CA GLY A 132 -10.90 -15.54 2.50
C GLY A 132 -9.64 -16.37 2.66
N ILE A 133 -9.68 -17.66 2.29
CA ILE A 133 -8.52 -18.56 2.38
C ILE A 133 -7.40 -18.11 1.44
N ALA A 134 -7.72 -17.70 0.21
CA ALA A 134 -6.72 -17.17 -0.70
C ALA A 134 -6.13 -15.84 -0.20
N ALA A 135 -6.94 -14.97 0.42
CA ALA A 135 -6.48 -13.71 0.99
C ALA A 135 -5.44 -13.94 2.11
N LEU A 136 -5.60 -14.98 2.94
CA LEU A 136 -4.65 -15.32 4.00
C LEU A 136 -3.25 -15.69 3.47
N LEU A 137 -3.16 -16.15 2.22
CA LEU A 137 -1.89 -16.48 1.60
C LEU A 137 -1.15 -15.23 1.06
N LEU A 138 -1.84 -14.10 0.96
CA LEU A 138 -1.26 -12.84 0.52
C LEU A 138 -0.89 -11.97 1.73
N ARG A 139 0.27 -11.30 1.65
CA ARG A 139 0.74 -10.40 2.71
C ARG A 139 -0.22 -9.22 2.90
N GLY A 140 -0.98 -9.24 3.99
CA GLY A 140 -2.01 -8.22 4.26
C GLY A 140 -3.26 -8.38 3.39
N GLY A 141 -3.50 -9.58 2.87
CA GLY A 141 -4.58 -9.84 1.94
C GLY A 141 -5.97 -9.61 2.51
N ARG A 142 -6.87 -9.10 1.68
CA ARG A 142 -8.30 -8.95 1.95
C ARG A 142 -9.12 -9.59 0.83
N THR A 143 -10.39 -9.90 1.11
CA THR A 143 -11.28 -10.36 0.03
C THR A 143 -11.70 -9.19 -0.84
N ALA A 144 -11.94 -9.43 -2.14
CA ALA A 144 -12.45 -8.41 -3.06
C ALA A 144 -13.74 -7.77 -2.54
N HIS A 145 -14.63 -8.59 -1.98
CA HIS A 145 -15.86 -8.14 -1.35
C HIS A 145 -15.63 -7.11 -0.24
N SER A 146 -14.69 -7.38 0.67
CA SER A 146 -14.43 -6.49 1.79
C SER A 146 -13.61 -5.26 1.40
N MET A 147 -12.66 -5.41 0.47
CA MET A 147 -11.80 -4.32 -0.01
C MET A 147 -12.60 -3.32 -0.86
N PHE A 148 -13.37 -3.81 -1.84
CA PHE A 148 -14.09 -2.96 -2.78
C PHE A 148 -15.55 -2.72 -2.41
N LYS A 149 -16.01 -3.19 -1.24
CA LYS A 149 -17.41 -3.04 -0.81
C LYS A 149 -18.41 -3.58 -1.84
N ILE A 150 -18.11 -4.75 -2.40
CA ILE A 150 -18.96 -5.43 -3.39
C ILE A 150 -20.22 -5.94 -2.66
N PRO A 151 -21.44 -5.57 -3.11
CA PRO A 151 -22.67 -6.10 -2.54
C PRO A 151 -22.77 -7.62 -2.71
N VAL A 152 -23.31 -8.32 -1.71
CA VAL A 152 -23.42 -9.80 -1.70
C VAL A 152 -24.83 -10.27 -2.05
N GLU A 153 -25.85 -9.49 -1.71
CA GLU A 153 -27.26 -9.85 -1.89
C GLU A 153 -27.97 -8.84 -2.80
N GLY A 154 -29.00 -9.30 -3.51
CA GLY A 154 -29.87 -8.44 -4.32
C GLY A 154 -29.17 -7.83 -5.53
N LEU A 155 -28.18 -8.52 -6.11
CA LEU A 155 -27.45 -8.03 -7.27
C LEU A 155 -28.37 -7.90 -8.50
N THR A 156 -28.32 -6.73 -9.11
CA THR A 156 -29.00 -6.33 -10.35
C THR A 156 -27.97 -5.77 -11.34
N GLU A 157 -28.39 -5.51 -12.57
CA GLU A 157 -27.54 -4.87 -13.60
C GLU A 157 -27.07 -3.45 -13.20
N GLU A 158 -27.74 -2.81 -12.24
CA GLU A 158 -27.41 -1.47 -11.72
C GLU A 158 -26.53 -1.52 -10.45
N SER A 159 -26.18 -2.72 -10.00
CA SER A 159 -25.37 -2.89 -8.79
C SER A 159 -23.95 -2.38 -8.99
N HIS A 160 -23.48 -1.60 -8.02
CA HIS A 160 -22.15 -1.01 -8.02
C HIS A 160 -21.52 -1.14 -6.63
N CYS A 161 -20.19 -1.01 -6.59
CA CYS A 161 -19.44 -0.98 -5.35
C CYS A 161 -19.81 0.27 -4.53
N SER A 162 -20.10 0.09 -3.24
CA SER A 162 -20.50 1.19 -2.35
C SER A 162 -19.30 2.00 -1.86
N ILE A 163 -18.60 2.68 -2.79
CA ILE A 163 -17.43 3.52 -2.52
C ILE A 163 -17.75 4.97 -2.92
N PRO A 164 -18.07 5.84 -1.96
CA PRO A 164 -18.28 7.27 -2.23
C PRO A 164 -16.99 7.93 -2.74
N LYS A 165 -17.11 8.87 -3.69
CA LYS A 165 -15.98 9.58 -4.32
C LYS A 165 -15.05 10.27 -3.29
N GLU A 166 -15.61 10.78 -2.22
CA GLU A 166 -14.91 11.48 -1.13
C GLU A 166 -14.71 10.60 0.12
N GLY A 167 -14.99 9.29 0.00
CA GLY A 167 -14.82 8.35 1.10
C GLY A 167 -13.35 7.96 1.35
N MET A 168 -13.07 7.48 2.55
CA MET A 168 -11.74 7.01 2.96
C MET A 168 -11.20 5.90 2.03
N VAL A 169 -12.05 4.95 1.61
CA VAL A 169 -11.66 3.89 0.67
C VAL A 169 -11.30 4.47 -0.70
N ALA A 170 -12.01 5.48 -1.19
CA ALA A 170 -11.64 6.17 -2.44
C ALA A 170 -10.31 6.93 -2.31
N GLY A 171 -10.04 7.51 -1.13
CA GLY A 171 -8.72 8.07 -0.81
C GLY A 171 -7.62 7.02 -0.89
N LEU A 172 -7.83 5.85 -0.27
CA LEU A 172 -6.89 4.73 -0.32
C LEU A 172 -6.64 4.28 -1.78
N LEU A 173 -7.68 4.05 -2.57
CA LEU A 173 -7.55 3.59 -3.96
C LEU A 173 -6.75 4.57 -4.84
N ARG A 174 -6.88 5.89 -4.60
CA ARG A 174 -6.10 6.91 -5.31
C ARG A 174 -4.62 6.89 -4.96
N MET A 175 -4.29 6.48 -3.74
CA MET A 175 -2.91 6.36 -3.25
C MET A 175 -2.28 4.99 -3.54
N THR A 176 -3.09 3.99 -3.89
CA THR A 176 -2.63 2.64 -4.19
C THR A 176 -1.75 2.63 -5.43
N ARG A 177 -0.54 2.08 -5.27
CA ARG A 177 0.45 1.94 -6.33
C ARG A 177 0.29 0.64 -7.13
N LEU A 178 -0.19 -0.41 -6.47
CA LEU A 178 -0.39 -1.73 -7.06
C LEU A 178 -1.60 -2.42 -6.41
N ILE A 179 -2.43 -3.06 -7.24
CA ILE A 179 -3.45 -4.01 -6.80
C ILE A 179 -3.04 -5.38 -7.33
N ILE A 180 -2.96 -6.36 -6.43
CA ILE A 180 -2.71 -7.78 -6.73
C ILE A 180 -3.99 -8.55 -6.54
#